data_AF-A0A382HB81-F1
#
_entry.id   AF-A0A382HB81-F1
#
_cell.length_a   1.000
_cell.length_b   1.000
_cell.length_c   1.000
_cell.angle_alpha   90.00
_cell.angle_beta   90.00
_cell.angle_gamma   90.00
#
_symmetry.space_group_name_H-M   'P 1'
#
loop_
_entity.id
_entity.type
_entity.pdbx_description
1 polymer ?
#
loop_
_entity_poly.entity_id
_entity_poly.type
_entity_poly.pdbx_seq_one_letter_code
_entity_poly.pdbx_strand_id
1 'polypeptide(L)' 'MKLFHNASYRFIEKRRTAYIVSAAVLIAGITGMGLNVGILGSWQNYGVDFLGGSLAQVRFEGTV' A
#
# COMPACT_ATOMS: atom_id res chain seq x y z
N MET A 1 37.93 -6.22 12.87
CA MET A 1 38.16 -5.32 11.71
C MET A 1 36.92 -4.47 11.53
N LYS A 2 37.03 -3.13 11.48
CA LYS A 2 35.88 -2.22 11.35
C LYS A 2 35.67 -1.84 9.88
N LEU A 3 34.93 -2.66 9.14
CA LEU A 3 34.68 -2.51 7.69
C LEU A 3 33.98 -1.20 7.29
N PHE A 4 33.28 -0.53 8.23
CA PHE A 4 32.53 0.72 7.96
C PHE A 4 33.01 1.90 8.79
N HIS A 5 34.25 1.84 9.29
CA HIS A 5 34.81 2.91 10.14
C HIS A 5 34.79 4.29 9.46
N ASN A 6 34.90 4.35 8.14
CA ASN A 6 34.90 5.60 7.34
C ASN A 6 33.73 5.66 6.34
N ALA A 7 32.58 5.07 6.66
CA ALA A 7 31.40 5.17 5.79
C ALA A 7 30.70 6.53 5.96
N SER A 8 30.48 7.24 4.85
CA SER A 8 29.70 8.49 4.81
C SER A 8 28.24 8.20 4.45
N TYR A 9 27.32 8.44 5.38
CA TYR A 9 25.88 8.17 5.22
C TYR A 9 25.11 9.43 4.85
N ARG A 10 25.33 9.91 3.62
CA ARG A 10 24.70 11.13 3.08
C ARG A 10 23.16 11.07 3.00
N PHE A 11 22.56 9.88 3.12
CA PHE A 11 21.11 9.72 3.16
C PHE A 11 20.48 10.26 4.46
N ILE A 12 21.21 10.25 5.58
CA ILE A 12 20.71 10.79 6.86
C ILE A 12 20.49 12.30 6.76
N GLU A 13 21.32 13.00 5.99
CA GLU A 13 21.21 14.45 5.74
C GLU A 13 19.87 14.80 5.07
N LYS A 14 19.33 13.90 4.24
CA LYS A 14 18.06 14.08 3.52
C LYS A 14 16.85 13.50 4.24
N ARG A 15 16.99 13.06 5.51
CA ARG A 15 15.91 12.41 6.27
C ARG A 15 14.61 13.21 6.29
N ARG A 16 14.69 14.54 6.40
CA ARG A 16 13.50 15.41 6.44
C ARG A 16 12.72 15.35 5.13
N THR A 17 13.41 15.44 3.99
CA THR A 17 12.79 15.30 2.67
C THR A 17 12.20 13.90 2.50
N ALA A 18 12.93 12.86 2.89
CA ALA A 18 12.43 11.49 2.84
C ALA A 18 11.14 11.33 3.67
N TYR A 19 11.10 11.86 4.88
CA TYR A 19 9.90 11.82 5.72
C TYR A 19 8.72 12.58 5.13
N ILE A 20 8.95 13.75 4.53
CA ILE A 20 7.89 14.51 3.88
C ILE A 20 7.30 13.73 2.70
N VAL A 21 8.16 13.14 1.86
CA VAL A 21 7.71 12.33 0.71
C VAL A 21 6.93 11.11 1.20
N SER A 22 7.46 10.38 2.18
CA SER A 22 6.76 9.22 2.76
C SER A 22 5.41 9.61 3.36
N ALA A 23 5.35 10.72 4.11
CA ALA A 23 4.10 11.22 4.69
C ALA A 23 3.08 11.59 3.61
N ALA A 24 3.52 12.25 2.53
CA ALA A 24 2.64 12.60 1.42
C ALA A 24 2.03 11.36 0.74
N VAL A 25 2.84 10.32 0.50
CA VAL A 25 2.35 9.05 -0.07
C VAL A 25 1.37 8.36 0.86
N LEU A 26 1.66 8.31 2.18
CA LEU A 26 0.75 7.72 3.17
C LEU A 26 -0.59 8.46 3.21
N ILE A 27 -0.56 9.80 3.23
CA ILE A 27 -1.77 10.63 3.22
C ILE A 27 -2.58 10.36 1.95
N ALA A 28 -1.94 10.36 0.78
CA ALA A 28 -2.62 10.07 -0.48
C ALA A 28 -3.31 8.70 -0.47
N GLY A 29 -2.63 7.68 0.07
CA GLY A 29 -3.19 6.35 0.26
C GLY A 29 -4.44 6.36 1.15
N ILE A 30 -4.34 6.94 2.35
CA ILE A 30 -5.46 7.04 3.31
C ILE A 30 -6.63 7.84 2.72
N THR A 31 -6.35 8.94 2.02
CA THR A 31 -7.38 9.72 1.31
C THR A 31 -8.09 8.86 0.27
N GLY A 32 -7.36 8.06 -0.52
CA GLY A 32 -7.95 7.09 -1.44
C GLY A 32 -8.87 6.09 -0.74
N MET A 33 -8.45 5.56 0.42
CA MET A 33 -9.31 4.67 1.22
C MET A 33 -10.58 5.37 1.71
N GLY A 34 -10.47 6.64 2.11
CA GLY A 34 -11.62 7.45 2.51
C GLY A 34 -12.60 7.69 1.36
N LEU A 35 -12.08 7.97 0.15
CA LEU A 35 -12.91 8.14 -1.06
C LEU A 35 -13.65 6.86 -1.44
N ASN A 36 -13.05 5.68 -1.21
CA ASN A 36 -13.72 4.40 -1.44
C ASN A 36 -15.01 4.26 -0.62
N VAL A 37 -15.12 4.89 0.56
CA VAL A 37 -16.37 4.84 1.34
C VAL A 37 -17.53 5.45 0.54
N GLY A 38 -17.30 6.54 -0.20
CA GLY A 38 -18.34 7.16 -1.04
C GLY A 38 -18.61 6.41 -2.33
N ILE A 39 -17.63 5.68 -2.88
CA ILE A 39 -17.73 4.99 -4.18
C ILE A 39 -18.20 3.54 -4.03
N LEU A 40 -17.63 2.82 -3.06
CA LEU A 40 -17.82 1.38 -2.82
C LEU A 40 -18.69 1.10 -1.58
N GLY A 41 -19.00 2.11 -0.75
CA GLY A 41 -19.69 1.93 0.52
C GLY A 41 -18.82 1.34 1.64
N SER A 42 -17.52 1.18 1.40
CA SER A 42 -16.55 0.61 2.34
C SER A 42 -15.14 1.16 2.09
N TRP A 43 -14.26 1.08 3.09
CA TRP A 43 -12.90 1.65 3.00
C TRP A 43 -12.01 0.95 1.96
N GLN A 44 -12.23 -0.35 1.75
CA GLN A 44 -11.48 -1.21 0.83
C GLN A 44 -12.46 -2.19 0.17
N ASN A 45 -12.03 -2.82 -0.92
CA ASN A 45 -12.80 -3.91 -1.53
C ASN A 45 -12.64 -5.21 -0.71
N TYR A 46 -13.41 -5.35 0.35
CA TYR A 46 -13.34 -6.49 1.26
C TYR A 46 -13.96 -7.74 0.64
N GLY A 47 -13.26 -8.88 0.77
CA GLY A 47 -13.74 -10.19 0.33
C GLY A 47 -14.54 -10.94 1.40
N VAL A 48 -14.83 -12.21 1.10
CA VAL A 48 -15.64 -13.10 1.96
C VAL A 48 -14.99 -13.38 3.32
N ASP A 49 -13.67 -13.24 3.46
CA ASP A 49 -12.96 -13.41 4.73
C ASP A 49 -13.35 -12.35 5.77
N PHE A 50 -13.80 -11.18 5.31
CA PHE A 50 -14.14 -10.04 6.17
C PHE A 50 -15.64 -9.73 6.19
N LEU A 51 -16.33 -9.96 5.07
CA LEU A 51 -17.77 -9.70 4.94
C LEU A 51 -18.63 -10.96 5.14
N GLY A 52 -18.01 -12.13 5.22
CA GLY A 52 -18.71 -13.42 5.17
C GLY A 52 -19.23 -13.74 3.76
N GLY A 53 -19.98 -14.83 3.65
CA GLY A 53 -20.54 -15.30 2.38
C GLY A 53 -19.73 -16.44 1.74
N SER A 54 -19.89 -16.61 0.43
CA SER A 54 -19.24 -17.70 -0.32
C SER A 54 -18.74 -17.20 -1.67
N LEU A 55 -17.47 -17.50 -1.98
CA LEU A 55 -16.85 -17.18 -3.27
C LEU A 55 -16.74 -18.48 -4.08
N ALA A 56 -17.45 -18.55 -5.21
CA ALA A 56 -17.36 -19.66 -6.14
C ALA A 56 -16.50 -19.26 -7.35
N GLN A 57 -15.36 -19.91 -7.51
CA GLN A 57 -14.47 -19.69 -8.64
C GLN A 57 -14.63 -20.82 -9.66
N VAL A 58 -14.87 -20.47 -10.92
CA VAL A 58 -15.06 -21.42 -12.02
C VAL A 58 -14.04 -21.16 -13.14
N ARG A 59 -13.61 -22.24 -13.81
CA ARG A 59 -12.69 -22.17 -14.96
C ARG A 59 -13.47 -22.41 -16.24
N PHE A 60 -13.30 -21.52 -17.22
CA PHE A 60 -13.79 -21.71 -18.57
C PHE A 60 -12.62 -22.02 -19.50
N GLU A 61 -12.86 -22.91 -20.46
CA GLU A 61 -11.91 -23.22 -21.51
C GLU A 61 -12.26 -22.36 -22.73
N GLY A 62 -11.34 -21.50 -23.16
CA GLY A 62 -11.55 -20.66 -24.34
C GLY A 62 -11.26 -21.46 -25.60
N THR A 63 -12.19 -21.50 -26.54
CA THR A 63 -11.91 -21.90 -27.92
C THR A 63 -11.12 -20.78 -28.60
N VAL A 64 -9.91 -21.11 -29.07
CA VAL A 64 -9.14 -20.27 -29.99
C VAL A 64 -9.89 -20.16 -31.32
#